data_AF-W8YZ83-F1
#
_entry.id   AF-W8YZ83-F1
#
_cell.length_a   1.000
_cell.length_b   1.000
_cell.length_c   1.000
_cell.angle_alpha   90.00
_cell.angle_beta   90.00
_cell.angle_gamma   90.00
#
_symmetry.space_group_name_H-M   'P 1'
#
loop_
_entity.id
_entity.type
_entity.pdbx_description
1 polymer ?
#
loop_
_entity_poly.entity_id
_entity_poly.type
_entity_poly.pdbx_seq_one_letter_code
_entity_poly.pdbx_strand_id
1 'polypeptide(L)' 'MTAVDVSNVSPGLFVLGAVFILLIFSLLSLGVLRMFQQRFRAGWFYFAGGAVSAVVMYILLDLWYI' A
#
# COMPACT_ATOMS: atom_id res chain seq x y z
N MET A 1 -1.93 23.62 -13.37
CA MET A 1 -1.88 22.19 -13.09
C MET A 1 -1.73 21.47 -14.41
N THR A 2 -0.57 20.90 -14.69
CA THR A 2 -0.39 19.97 -15.81
C THR A 2 -0.84 18.59 -15.32
N ALA A 3 -1.81 17.98 -16.00
CA ALA A 3 -2.21 16.61 -15.68
C ALA A 3 -1.04 15.68 -16.02
N VAL A 4 -0.75 14.73 -15.14
CA VAL A 4 0.20 13.65 -15.45
C VAL A 4 -0.48 12.73 -16.45
N ASP A 5 0.08 12.64 -17.65
CA ASP A 5 -0.43 11.74 -18.69
C ASP A 5 -0.05 10.29 -18.36
N VAL A 6 -1.05 9.44 -18.24
CA VAL A 6 -0.95 8.00 -17.95
C VAL A 6 -1.43 7.14 -19.11
N SER A 7 -1.65 7.73 -20.29
CA SER A 7 -2.14 7.03 -21.49
C SER A 7 -1.23 5.88 -21.94
N ASN A 8 0.06 5.95 -21.61
CA ASN A 8 1.06 4.91 -21.92
C ASN A 8 1.24 3.86 -20.80
N VAL A 9 0.50 3.96 -19.70
CA VAL A 9 0.62 3.03 -18.57
C VAL A 9 -0.39 1.90 -18.73
N SER A 10 0.05 0.67 -18.49
CA SER A 10 -0.86 -0.48 -18.44
C SER A 10 -1.99 -0.24 -17.42
N PRO A 11 -3.27 -0.37 -17.81
CA PRO A 11 -4.39 -0.20 -16.87
C PRO A 11 -4.26 -1.12 -15.65
N GLY A 12 -3.73 -2.33 -15.83
CA GLY A 12 -3.48 -3.27 -14.74
C GLY A 12 -2.44 -2.76 -13.75
N LEU A 13 -1.35 -2.16 -14.23
CA LEU A 13 -0.30 -1.59 -13.38
C LEU A 13 -0.84 -0.42 -12.55
N PHE A 14 -1.64 0.45 -13.17
CA PHE A 14 -2.27 1.56 -12.48
C PHE A 14 -3.20 1.10 -11.37
N VAL A 15 -4.09 0.15 -11.66
CA VAL A 15 -5.02 -0.41 -10.67
C VAL A 15 -4.26 -1.12 -9.54
N LEU A 16 -3.23 -1.90 -9.88
CA LEU A 16 -2.40 -2.58 -8.89
C LEU A 16 -1.74 -1.58 -7.94
N GLY A 17 -1.08 -0.54 -8.49
CA GLY A 17 -0.47 0.52 -7.68
C GLY A 17 -1.49 1.23 -6.80
N ALA A 18 -2.64 1.64 -7.37
CA ALA A 18 -3.68 2.35 -6.62
C ALA A 18 -4.22 1.52 -5.45
N VAL A 19 -4.52 0.23 -5.66
CA VAL A 19 -5.04 -0.67 -4.63
C VAL A 19 -4.05 -0.86 -3.49
N PHE A 20 -2.77 -1.11 -3.81
CA PHE A 20 -1.75 -1.29 -2.78
C PHE A 20 -1.44 0.00 -2.01
N ILE A 21 -1.42 1.16 -2.67
CA ILE A 21 -1.28 2.46 -2.01
C ILE A 21 -2.42 2.65 -1.00
N LEU A 22 -3.68 2.46 -1.43
CA LEU A 22 -4.83 2.61 -0.54
C LEU A 22 -4.77 1.64 0.64
N LEU A 23 -4.39 0.39 0.40
CA LEU A 23 -4.26 -0.64 1.44
C LEU A 23 -3.16 -0.28 2.46
N ILE A 24 -1.95 0.02 1.99
CA ILE A 24 -0.78 0.29 2.84
C ILE A 24 -1.04 1.52 3.71
N PHE A 25 -1.45 2.64 3.11
CA PHE A 25 -1.69 3.87 3.89
C PHE A 25 -2.87 3.74 4.85
N SER A 26 -3.91 2.98 4.50
CA SER A 26 -5.01 2.69 5.43
C SER A 26 -4.52 1.88 6.63
N LEU A 27 -3.70 0.85 6.42
CA LEU A 27 -3.10 0.06 7.49
C LEU A 27 -2.17 0.90 8.37
N LEU A 28 -1.33 1.74 7.77
CA LEU A 28 -0.45 2.64 8.53
C LEU A 28 -1.26 3.63 9.37
N SER A 29 -2.30 4.26 8.81
CA SER A 29 -3.17 5.18 9.53
C SER A 29 -3.87 4.51 10.71
N LEU A 30 -4.42 3.31 10.51
CA LEU A 30 -5.02 2.51 11.60
C LEU A 30 -3.98 2.09 12.64
N GLY A 31 -2.78 1.71 12.22
CA GLY A 31 -1.67 1.38 13.12
C GLY A 31 -1.34 2.54 14.05
N VAL A 32 -1.15 3.74 13.48
CA VAL A 32 -0.91 4.97 14.24
C VAL A 32 -2.06 5.28 15.20
N LEU A 33 -3.31 5.21 14.72
CA LEU A 33 -4.49 5.43 15.56
C LEU A 33 -4.52 4.48 16.78
N ARG A 34 -4.16 3.21 16.59
CA ARG A 34 -4.11 2.21 17.67
C ARG A 34 -2.99 2.49 18.68
N MET A 35 -1.85 3.02 18.23
CA MET A 35 -0.77 3.43 19.13
C MET A 35 -1.22 4.58 20.04
N PHE A 36 -1.95 5.56 19.51
CA PHE A 36 -2.52 6.64 20.33
C PHE A 36 -3.58 6.15 21.33
N GLN A 37 -4.28 5.07 21.02
CA GLN A 37 -5.20 4.40 21.96
C GLN A 37 -4.48 3.54 23.03
N GLN A 38 -3.14 3.62 23.13
CA GLN A 38 -2.29 2.75 23.96
C GLN A 38 -2.42 1.25 23.66
N ARG A 39 -2.98 0.88 22.50
CA ARG A 39 -3.14 -0.51 22.05
C ARG A 39 -1.95 -0.94 21.18
N PHE A 40 -0.74 -0.90 21.77
CA PHE A 40 0.51 -1.09 21.03
C PHE A 40 0.61 -2.42 20.29
N ARG A 41 0.17 -3.53 20.92
CA ARG A 41 0.17 -4.85 20.27
C ARG A 41 -0.67 -4.87 19.00
N ALA A 42 -1.88 -4.30 19.07
CA ALA A 42 -2.76 -4.19 17.92
C ALA A 42 -2.17 -3.28 16.84
N GLY A 43 -1.58 -2.14 17.23
CA GLY A 43 -0.90 -1.23 16.31
C GLY A 43 0.21 -1.91 15.50
N TRP A 44 1.04 -2.72 16.14
CA TRP A 44 2.12 -3.46 15.48
C TRP A 44 1.62 -4.42 14.40
N PHE A 45 0.47 -5.07 14.59
CA PHE A 45 -0.10 -5.94 13.56
C PHE A 45 -0.48 -5.17 12.29
N TYR A 46 -0.98 -3.94 12.42
CA TYR A 46 -1.29 -3.09 11.27
C TYR A 46 -0.02 -2.65 10.53
N PHE A 47 1.04 -2.28 11.24
CA PHE A 47 2.34 -1.97 10.63
C PHE A 47 2.95 -3.18 9.92
N ALA A 48 2.92 -4.36 10.55
CA ALA A 48 3.37 -5.60 9.93
C ALA A 48 2.55 -5.92 8.68
N GLY A 49 1.23 -5.76 8.72
CA GLY A 49 0.35 -5.92 7.56
C GLY A 49 0.70 -4.96 6.42
N GLY A 50 1.02 -3.69 6.73
CA GLY A 50 1.49 -2.72 5.75
C GLY A 50 2.81 -3.12 5.10
N ALA A 51 3.78 -3.58 5.90
CA ALA A 51 5.06 -4.07 5.39
C ALA A 51 4.89 -5.32 4.50
N VAL A 52 4.09 -6.29 4.93
CA VAL A 52 3.77 -7.49 4.13
C VAL A 52 3.10 -7.10 2.81
N SER A 53 2.16 -6.15 2.85
CA SER A 53 1.48 -5.65 1.64
C SER A 53 2.47 -5.02 0.65
N ALA A 54 3.46 -4.27 1.14
CA ALA A 54 4.52 -3.70 0.30
C ALA A 54 5.41 -4.78 -0.33
N VAL A 55 5.77 -5.82 0.43
CA VAL A 55 6.54 -6.97 -0.09
C VAL A 55 5.74 -7.71 -1.17
N VAL A 56 4.46 -7.97 -0.93
CA VAL A 56 3.59 -8.63 -1.92
C VAL A 56 3.45 -7.77 -3.18
N MET A 57 3.30 -6.45 -3.03
CA MET A 57 3.27 -5.52 -4.18
C MET A 57 4.54 -5.65 -5.02
N TYR A 58 5.71 -5.64 -4.37
CA TYR A 58 6.99 -5.79 -5.06
C TYR A 58 7.08 -7.10 -5.83
N ILE A 59 6.70 -8.24 -5.22
CA ILE A 59 6.69 -9.55 -5.88
C ILE A 59 5.76 -9.55 -7.10
N LEU A 60 4.58 -8.92 -6.99
CA LEU A 60 3.66 -8.83 -8.13
C LEU A 60 4.18 -7.92 -9.25
N LEU A 61 4.91 -6.87 -8.92
CA LEU A 61 5.56 -6.04 -9.94
C LEU A 61 6.65 -6.84 -10.68
N ASP A 62 7.49 -7.56 -9.94
CA ASP A 62 8.56 -8.40 -10.49
C ASP A 62 8.03 -9.55 -11.37
N LEU A 63 6.90 -10.16 -10.99
CA LEU A 63 6.33 -11.29 -11.72
C LEU A 63 5.62 -10.89 -13.03
N TRP A 64 5.00 -9.70 -13.07
CA TRP A 64 4.05 -9.35 -14.13
C TRP A 64 4.47 -8.16 -15.01
N TYR A 65 5.38 -7.28 -14.55
CA TYR A 65 5.62 -5.99 -15.19
C TYR A 65 7.10 -5.61 -15.38
N ILE A 66 8.01 -6.24 -14.63
CA ILE A 66 9.47 -6.10 -14.80
C ILE A 66 9.96 -7.23 -15.71
#